data_AF-A0A0C3P9V2-F1
#
_entry.id   AF-A0A0C3P9V2-F1
#
_cell.length_a   1.000
_cell.length_b   1.000
_cell.length_c   1.000
_cell.angle_alpha   90.00
_cell.angle_beta   90.00
_cell.angle_gamma   90.00
#
_symmetry.space_group_name_H-M   'P 1'
#
loop_
_entity.id
_entity.type
_entity.pdbx_description
1 polymer ?
#
loop_
_entity_poly.entity_id
_entity_poly.type
_entity_poly.pdbx_seq_one_letter_code
_entity_poly.pdbx_strand_id
1 'polypeptide(L)'
;SAWMHSLINVFSWCQAGTGQLHKMDIIFCHLSTISHMLLHPYFVFDGPDCPKLKRGKDIVGLTFPHLLMQHFQELLMAFSFNWHMAPGEADAELTNLQSYGLIEAVVTLYNDVLLFGMTCIICSTPYSTRYEDVLVYSSKDIENGIGLELGDLYLILLMSSVDTETGNRWCSVDIAHQLAKYGFGRSLLQATTALQFAKFMSFISKWCDSICEVLRMDP
;
A
#
# COMPACT_ATOMS: atom_id res chain seq x y z
N SER A 1 -10.98 16.92 4.49
CA SER A 1 -11.97 17.09 5.56
C SER A 1 -11.46 16.34 6.75
N ALA A 2 -11.79 16.84 7.93
CA ALA A 2 -11.23 16.34 9.17
C ALA A 2 -11.51 14.84 9.43
N TRP A 3 -12.52 14.21 8.81
CA TRP A 3 -12.83 12.79 9.08
C TRP A 3 -11.87 11.76 8.47
N MET A 4 -11.24 12.01 7.32
CA MET A 4 -10.30 11.05 6.73
C MET A 4 -8.83 11.40 6.92
N HIS A 5 -8.52 12.67 7.19
CA HIS A 5 -7.23 13.01 7.81
C HIS A 5 -7.10 12.38 9.20
N SER A 6 -8.23 12.15 9.90
CA SER A 6 -8.24 11.53 11.23
C SER A 6 -8.53 10.03 11.23
N LEU A 7 -9.19 9.46 10.22
CA LEU A 7 -9.35 7.99 10.13
C LEU A 7 -8.01 7.28 10.00
N ILE A 8 -7.00 7.94 9.43
CA ILE A 8 -5.78 7.24 9.03
C ILE A 8 -4.48 7.91 9.52
N ASN A 9 -4.49 9.16 10.03
CA ASN A 9 -3.48 9.58 11.03
C ASN A 9 -3.63 8.84 12.37
N VAL A 10 -4.65 7.99 12.51
CA VAL A 10 -4.78 7.04 13.63
C VAL A 10 -4.04 5.72 13.34
N PHE A 11 -3.85 5.35 12.06
CA PHE A 11 -3.11 4.13 11.66
C PHE A 11 -1.70 4.40 11.16
N SER A 12 -1.42 5.60 10.66
CA SER A 12 -0.08 6.15 10.62
C SER A 12 0.03 7.16 11.75
N TRP A 13 0.78 6.91 12.82
CA TRP A 13 1.40 7.96 13.66
C TRP A 13 2.38 7.34 14.66
N CYS A 14 3.67 7.44 14.32
CA CYS A 14 4.75 7.64 15.29
C CYS A 14 5.10 9.13 15.28
N GLN A 15 4.59 9.91 16.25
CA GLN A 15 5.34 10.93 16.99
C GLN A 15 4.45 11.67 17.99
N ALA A 16 5.10 12.05 19.10
CA ALA A 16 4.68 12.92 20.20
C ALA A 16 3.61 12.38 21.18
N GLY A 17 4.02 12.38 22.45
CA GLY A 17 3.29 11.83 23.60
C GLY A 17 2.17 12.73 24.11
N THR A 18 1.51 12.22 25.16
CA THR A 18 0.43 12.81 26.00
C THR A 18 -1.03 12.77 25.52
N GLY A 19 -1.37 12.11 24.40
CA GLY A 19 -2.72 12.15 23.81
C GLY A 19 -3.57 10.85 23.78
N GLN A 20 -3.49 9.95 24.76
CA GLN A 20 -4.06 8.59 24.63
C GLN A 20 -5.60 8.52 24.76
N LEU A 21 -6.24 9.37 25.58
CA LEU A 21 -7.70 9.37 25.78
C LEU A 21 -8.45 10.01 24.60
N HIS A 22 -7.95 11.15 24.10
CA HIS A 22 -8.54 11.87 22.97
C HIS A 22 -8.56 11.05 21.67
N LYS A 23 -7.62 10.11 21.53
CA LYS A 23 -7.53 9.20 20.37
C LYS A 23 -8.70 8.22 20.31
N MET A 24 -9.21 7.76 21.46
CA MET A 24 -10.32 6.79 21.49
C MET A 24 -11.67 7.44 21.22
N ASP A 25 -11.88 8.67 21.67
CA ASP A 25 -13.08 9.44 21.36
C ASP A 25 -13.23 9.67 19.85
N ILE A 26 -12.11 9.95 19.17
CA ILE A 26 -12.05 10.11 17.72
C ILE A 26 -12.41 8.78 17.02
N ILE A 27 -11.77 7.69 17.43
CA ILE A 27 -12.06 6.34 16.88
C ILE A 27 -13.54 5.99 17.09
N PHE A 28 -14.07 6.21 18.29
CA PHE A 28 -15.47 5.94 18.60
C PHE A 28 -16.42 6.75 17.71
N CYS A 29 -16.19 8.06 17.56
CA CYS A 29 -17.00 8.91 16.67
C CYS A 29 -16.97 8.40 15.22
N HIS A 30 -15.83 7.90 14.76
CA HIS A 30 -15.71 7.34 13.42
C HIS A 30 -16.45 6.02 13.27
N LEU A 31 -16.28 5.08 14.20
CA LEU A 31 -17.01 3.81 14.17
C LEU A 31 -18.53 4.04 14.26
N SER A 32 -18.96 5.01 15.05
CA SER A 32 -20.36 5.46 15.10
C SER A 32 -20.84 5.96 13.73
N THR A 33 -20.04 6.81 13.06
CA THR A 33 -20.38 7.28 11.71
C THR A 33 -20.48 6.12 10.72
N ILE A 34 -19.52 5.19 10.74
CA ILE A 34 -19.52 4.00 9.88
C ILE A 34 -20.74 3.11 10.16
N SER A 35 -21.17 3.00 11.42
CA SER A 35 -22.33 2.19 11.81
C SER A 35 -23.66 2.71 11.24
N HIS A 36 -23.69 3.98 10.83
CA HIS A 36 -24.83 4.59 10.16
C HIS A 36 -24.78 4.48 8.63
N MET A 37 -23.70 3.93 8.07
CA MET A 37 -23.56 3.71 6.63
C MET A 37 -24.11 2.35 6.21
N LEU A 38 -24.59 2.24 4.97
CA LEU A 38 -25.05 0.98 4.39
C LEU A 38 -23.87 0.18 3.81
N LEU A 39 -22.90 -0.16 4.65
CA LEU A 39 -21.73 -0.95 4.30
C LEU A 39 -21.38 -1.95 5.40
N HIS A 40 -20.69 -3.02 5.05
CA HIS A 40 -20.22 -4.04 5.99
C HIS A 40 -18.72 -3.86 6.19
N PRO A 41 -18.28 -3.08 7.19
CA PRO A 41 -16.88 -2.81 7.38
C PRO A 41 -16.17 -4.06 7.91
N TYR A 42 -14.97 -4.30 7.38
CA TYR A 42 -14.12 -5.41 7.77
C TYR A 42 -12.71 -4.88 8.01
N PHE A 43 -12.19 -5.07 9.22
CA PHE A 43 -10.91 -4.48 9.65
C PHE A 43 -9.82 -5.55 9.69
N VAL A 44 -8.66 -5.25 9.13
CA VAL A 44 -7.50 -6.16 9.12
C VAL A 44 -6.35 -5.49 9.83
N PHE A 45 -5.75 -6.20 10.78
CA PHE A 45 -4.56 -5.76 11.51
C PHE A 45 -3.31 -6.46 11.01
N ASP A 46 -2.16 -5.78 11.10
CA ASP A 46 -0.87 -6.42 10.82
C ASP A 46 -0.61 -7.60 11.75
N GLY A 47 -0.08 -8.65 11.13
CA GLY A 47 0.31 -9.90 11.74
C GLY A 47 1.73 -9.94 12.28
N PRO A 48 2.08 -11.03 12.98
CA PRO A 48 3.41 -11.23 13.55
C PRO A 48 4.51 -11.34 12.48
N ASP A 49 4.18 -11.82 11.28
CA ASP A 49 5.14 -12.01 10.19
C ASP A 49 5.26 -10.78 9.27
N CYS A 50 4.66 -9.64 9.65
CA CYS A 50 4.78 -8.40 8.91
C CYS A 50 6.26 -7.99 8.82
N PRO A 51 6.81 -7.79 7.60
CA PRO A 51 8.22 -7.51 7.42
C PRO A 51 8.60 -6.17 8.06
N LYS A 52 9.50 -6.22 9.05
CA LYS A 52 10.04 -5.02 9.69
C LYS A 52 11.00 -4.32 8.74
N LEU A 53 10.49 -3.47 7.87
CA LEU A 53 11.30 -2.75 6.88
C LEU A 53 12.18 -1.72 7.59
N LYS A 54 13.45 -2.08 7.85
CA LYS A 54 14.47 -1.15 8.35
C LYS A 54 14.91 -0.23 7.22
N ARG A 55 14.16 0.83 6.95
CA ARG A 55 14.53 1.87 6.00
C ARG A 55 15.35 2.96 6.70
N GLY A 56 16.67 2.86 6.63
CA GLY A 56 17.59 3.91 7.09
C GLY A 56 17.58 4.18 8.59
N LYS A 57 18.53 4.98 9.08
CA LYS A 57 18.63 5.38 10.49
C LYS A 57 17.30 6.04 10.91
N ASP A 58 16.73 5.52 12.00
CA ASP A 58 15.48 5.94 12.65
C ASP A 58 14.17 5.39 12.08
N ILE A 59 14.03 4.05 12.12
CA ILE A 59 12.71 3.46 12.34
C ILE A 59 12.79 2.64 13.62
N VAL A 60 12.49 3.32 14.74
CA VAL A 60 11.90 2.68 15.91
C VAL A 60 10.74 1.86 15.36
N GLY A 61 10.81 0.52 15.48
CA GLY A 61 9.68 -0.32 15.12
C GLY A 61 8.42 0.29 15.71
N LEU A 62 7.46 0.63 14.85
CA LEU A 62 6.16 1.18 15.21
C LEU A 62 5.41 0.11 16.01
N THR A 63 5.82 -0.08 17.26
CA THR A 63 5.04 -0.81 18.23
C THR A 63 3.86 0.10 18.53
N PHE A 64 2.77 -0.09 17.78
CA PHE A 64 1.46 0.42 18.20
C PHE A 64 1.34 0.04 19.68
N PRO A 65 1.07 0.99 20.60
CA PRO A 65 1.00 0.63 22.01
C PRO A 65 0.00 -0.50 22.14
N HIS A 66 0.43 -1.68 22.60
CA HIS A 66 -0.38 -2.90 22.62
C HIS A 66 -1.77 -2.65 23.24
N LEU A 67 -1.81 -1.73 24.22
CA LEU A 67 -3.02 -1.27 24.88
C LEU A 67 -3.98 -0.50 23.96
N LEU A 68 -3.50 0.36 23.05
CA LEU A 68 -4.34 1.09 22.11
C LEU A 68 -4.98 0.14 21.08
N MET A 69 -4.20 -0.82 20.59
CA MET A 69 -4.68 -1.87 19.69
C MET A 69 -5.81 -2.68 20.34
N GLN A 70 -5.59 -3.14 21.57
CA GLN A 70 -6.56 -3.94 22.32
C GLN A 70 -7.87 -3.17 22.51
N HIS A 71 -7.82 -1.93 23.00
CA HIS A 71 -9.03 -1.14 23.18
C HIS A 71 -9.73 -0.82 21.85
N PHE A 72 -9.00 -0.69 20.74
CA PHE A 72 -9.62 -0.51 19.43
C PHE A 72 -10.37 -1.79 19.00
N GLN A 73 -9.78 -2.97 19.20
CA GLN A 73 -10.45 -4.25 18.97
C GLN A 73 -11.71 -4.40 19.85
N GLU A 74 -11.65 -3.97 21.11
CA GLU A 74 -12.82 -3.93 22.01
C GLU A 74 -13.93 -3.03 21.47
N LEU A 75 -13.59 -1.85 20.94
CA LEU A 75 -14.55 -0.96 20.28
C LEU A 75 -15.15 -1.61 19.02
N LEU A 76 -14.34 -2.25 18.17
CA LEU A 76 -14.84 -2.95 16.99
C LEU A 76 -15.85 -4.03 17.38
N MET A 77 -15.56 -4.81 18.43
CA MET A 77 -16.50 -5.79 18.98
C MET A 77 -17.78 -5.14 19.50
N ALA A 78 -17.69 -3.99 20.19
CA ALA A 78 -18.86 -3.26 20.69
C ALA A 78 -19.76 -2.73 19.56
N PHE A 79 -19.18 -2.31 18.43
CA PHE A 79 -19.91 -1.92 17.22
C PHE A 79 -20.37 -3.10 16.36
N SER A 80 -20.09 -4.35 16.79
CA SER A 80 -20.37 -5.57 16.02
C SER A 80 -19.71 -5.59 14.64
N PHE A 81 -18.52 -4.98 14.53
CA PHE A 81 -17.72 -5.02 13.32
C PHE A 81 -16.79 -6.23 13.32
N ASN A 82 -16.63 -6.82 12.14
CA ASN A 82 -15.74 -7.95 11.94
C ASN A 82 -14.29 -7.47 11.80
N TRP A 83 -13.37 -8.22 12.40
CA TRP A 83 -11.96 -7.96 12.26
C TRP A 83 -11.13 -9.23 12.42
N HIS A 84 -9.93 -9.23 11.85
CA HIS A 84 -8.92 -10.25 12.12
C HIS A 84 -7.50 -9.69 12.05
N MET A 85 -6.56 -10.51 12.47
CA MET A 85 -5.13 -10.26 12.31
C MET A 85 -4.65 -11.04 11.09
N ALA A 86 -4.00 -10.34 10.16
CA ALA A 86 -3.34 -10.94 9.02
C ALA A 86 -2.20 -11.87 9.48
N PRO A 87 -1.73 -12.81 8.65
CA PRO A 87 -0.50 -13.54 8.92
C PRO A 87 0.73 -12.61 8.87
N GLY A 88 0.77 -11.69 7.90
CA GLY A 88 1.84 -10.74 7.66
C GLY A 88 1.32 -9.30 7.57
N GLU A 89 1.45 -8.66 6.43
CA GLU A 89 1.01 -7.29 6.21
C GLU A 89 -0.50 -7.21 5.92
N ALA A 90 -1.20 -6.26 6.56
CA ALA A 90 -2.64 -6.10 6.40
C ALA A 90 -3.05 -5.79 4.95
N ASP A 91 -2.25 -5.01 4.23
CA ASP A 91 -2.50 -4.66 2.83
C ASP A 91 -2.42 -5.88 1.90
N ALA A 92 -1.48 -6.79 2.15
CA ALA A 92 -1.38 -8.06 1.42
C ALA A 92 -2.62 -8.94 1.66
N GLU A 93 -3.08 -9.02 2.90
CA GLU A 93 -4.27 -9.78 3.27
C GLU A 93 -5.55 -9.18 2.69
N LEU A 94 -5.71 -7.85 2.73
CA LEU A 94 -6.83 -7.14 2.11
C LEU A 94 -6.89 -7.39 0.59
N THR A 95 -5.74 -7.43 -0.07
CA THR A 95 -5.65 -7.77 -1.49
C THR A 95 -6.14 -9.19 -1.74
N ASN A 96 -5.70 -10.14 -0.90
CA ASN A 96 -6.12 -11.53 -0.99
C ASN A 96 -7.64 -11.66 -0.81
N LEU A 97 -8.22 -10.99 0.18
CA LEU A 97 -9.68 -10.95 0.40
C LEU A 97 -10.42 -10.37 -0.80
N GLN A 98 -9.92 -9.30 -1.40
CA GLN A 98 -10.52 -8.70 -2.60
C GLN A 98 -10.44 -9.67 -3.80
N SER A 99 -9.32 -10.39 -3.97
CA SER A 99 -9.14 -11.37 -5.04
C SER A 99 -10.10 -12.56 -4.94
N TYR A 100 -10.50 -12.94 -3.73
CA TYR A 100 -11.53 -13.97 -3.48
C TYR A 100 -12.97 -13.42 -3.53
N GLY A 101 -13.15 -12.11 -3.75
CA GLY A 101 -14.46 -11.46 -3.79
C GLY A 101 -15.15 -11.35 -2.43
N LEU A 102 -14.38 -11.38 -1.33
CA LEU A 102 -14.92 -11.25 0.03
C LEU A 102 -15.16 -9.79 0.43
N ILE A 103 -14.46 -8.85 -0.21
CA ILE A 103 -14.63 -7.41 -0.03
C ILE A 103 -14.68 -6.73 -1.41
N GLU A 104 -15.50 -5.69 -1.57
CA GLU A 104 -15.59 -4.98 -2.85
C GLU A 104 -14.52 -3.89 -2.99
N ALA A 105 -14.16 -3.21 -1.91
CA ALA A 105 -13.23 -2.08 -1.92
C ALA A 105 -12.37 -2.04 -0.66
N VAL A 106 -11.16 -1.49 -0.80
CA VAL A 106 -10.23 -1.29 0.31
C VAL A 106 -10.09 0.20 0.59
N VAL A 107 -10.17 0.58 1.87
CA VAL A 107 -9.96 1.96 2.32
C VAL A 107 -8.57 2.08 2.91
N THR A 108 -7.71 2.93 2.34
CA THR A 108 -6.34 3.16 2.84
C THR A 108 -5.86 4.60 2.56
N LEU A 109 -4.77 5.02 3.20
CA LEU A 109 -4.09 6.31 2.90
C LEU A 109 -3.11 6.22 1.77
N TYR A 110 -2.51 5.06 1.64
CA TYR A 110 -1.32 4.89 0.84
C TYR A 110 -1.72 4.32 -0.51
N ASN A 111 -0.97 4.67 -1.54
CA ASN A 111 -1.20 4.16 -2.88
C ASN A 111 -0.33 2.92 -3.16
N ASP A 112 0.48 2.48 -2.19
CA ASP A 112 1.32 1.29 -2.28
C ASP A 112 0.52 -0.01 -2.27
N VAL A 113 -0.70 -0.01 -1.76
CA VAL A 113 -1.70 -1.09 -1.94
C VAL A 113 -1.94 -1.48 -3.41
N LEU A 114 -1.76 -0.54 -4.35
CA LEU A 114 -1.84 -0.85 -5.79
C LEU A 114 -0.76 -1.86 -6.21
N LEU A 115 0.40 -1.84 -5.54
CA LEU A 115 1.50 -2.77 -5.79
C LEU A 115 1.16 -4.17 -5.31
N PHE A 116 0.20 -4.35 -4.40
CA PHE A 116 -0.26 -5.69 -4.05
C PHE A 116 -1.22 -6.26 -5.10
N GLY A 117 -1.68 -5.46 -6.06
CA GLY A 117 -2.60 -5.89 -7.12
C GLY A 117 -4.08 -5.65 -6.79
N MET A 118 -4.37 -4.76 -5.84
CA MET A 118 -5.75 -4.37 -5.53
C MET A 118 -6.43 -3.71 -6.74
N THR A 119 -7.71 -3.99 -6.90
CA THR A 119 -8.48 -3.58 -8.09
C THR A 119 -9.45 -2.43 -7.84
N CYS A 120 -9.83 -2.20 -6.59
CA CYS A 120 -10.68 -1.08 -6.18
C CYS A 120 -10.24 -0.55 -4.82
N ILE A 121 -9.80 0.70 -4.80
CA ILE A 121 -9.19 1.36 -3.64
C ILE A 121 -9.87 2.71 -3.44
N ILE A 122 -10.19 3.01 -2.19
CA ILE A 122 -10.82 4.23 -1.74
C ILE A 122 -9.77 4.97 -0.90
N CYS A 123 -9.19 6.02 -1.46
CA CYS A 123 -8.15 6.83 -0.82
C CYS A 123 -8.70 8.19 -0.40
N SER A 124 -8.25 8.67 0.76
CA SER A 124 -8.49 10.06 1.15
C SER A 124 -7.62 11.02 0.34
N THR A 125 -8.21 12.13 -0.13
CA THR A 125 -7.39 13.23 -0.67
C THR A 125 -6.57 13.88 0.44
N PRO A 126 -5.25 14.07 0.28
CA PRO A 126 -4.41 14.68 1.32
C PRO A 126 -4.71 16.18 1.53
N TYR A 127 -5.41 16.84 0.62
CA TYR A 127 -5.61 18.30 0.62
C TYR A 127 -7.06 18.78 0.72
N SER A 128 -8.06 17.91 0.63
CA SER A 128 -9.43 18.38 0.76
C SER A 128 -9.71 18.78 2.21
N THR A 129 -10.59 19.75 2.42
CA THR A 129 -11.23 20.12 3.69
C THR A 129 -12.69 19.65 3.78
N ARG A 130 -13.25 19.06 2.71
CA ARG A 130 -14.67 18.63 2.59
C ARG A 130 -14.87 17.13 2.60
N TYR A 131 -15.91 16.68 3.31
CA TYR A 131 -16.10 15.29 3.74
C TYR A 131 -16.27 14.35 2.53
N GLU A 132 -16.83 14.84 1.44
CA GLU A 132 -17.19 14.05 0.26
C GLU A 132 -16.04 13.78 -0.73
N ASP A 133 -14.84 14.35 -0.52
CA ASP A 133 -13.76 14.25 -1.50
C ASP A 133 -12.88 13.01 -1.27
N VAL A 134 -13.40 11.86 -1.71
CA VAL A 134 -12.70 10.58 -1.75
C VAL A 134 -12.22 10.31 -3.17
N LEU A 135 -10.99 9.78 -3.31
CA LEU A 135 -10.49 9.28 -4.58
C LEU A 135 -10.77 7.79 -4.64
N VAL A 136 -11.50 7.37 -5.67
CA VAL A 136 -11.68 5.96 -5.97
C VAL A 136 -10.72 5.63 -7.11
N TYR A 137 -9.77 4.74 -6.85
CA TYR A 137 -8.89 4.18 -7.84
C TYR A 137 -9.38 2.79 -8.21
N SER A 138 -9.77 2.60 -9.47
CA SER A 138 -9.88 1.26 -10.04
C SER A 138 -8.61 0.91 -10.81
N SER A 139 -8.14 -0.32 -10.69
CA SER A 139 -7.07 -0.86 -11.54
C SER A 139 -7.40 -0.66 -13.03
N LYS A 140 -8.68 -0.81 -13.42
CA LYS A 140 -9.13 -0.53 -14.80
C LYS A 140 -8.95 0.93 -15.20
N ASP A 141 -9.22 1.87 -14.30
CA ASP A 141 -9.08 3.30 -14.59
C ASP A 141 -7.61 3.70 -14.68
N ILE A 142 -6.74 3.05 -13.92
CA ILE A 142 -5.28 3.23 -14.00
C ILE A 142 -4.74 2.68 -15.33
N GLU A 143 -5.13 1.46 -15.70
CA GLU A 143 -4.76 0.83 -16.96
C GLU A 143 -5.27 1.67 -18.15
N ASN A 144 -6.52 2.12 -18.12
CA ASN A 144 -7.11 2.90 -19.21
C ASN A 144 -6.61 4.35 -19.26
N GLY A 145 -6.27 4.94 -18.12
CA GLY A 145 -5.86 6.34 -18.02
C GLY A 145 -4.37 6.57 -18.29
N ILE A 146 -3.52 5.78 -17.64
CA ILE A 146 -2.06 5.96 -17.68
C ILE A 146 -1.39 4.92 -18.59
N GLY A 147 -2.09 3.83 -18.93
CA GLY A 147 -1.52 2.75 -19.76
C GLY A 147 -0.47 1.92 -19.03
N LEU A 148 -0.47 1.94 -17.69
CA LEU A 148 0.47 1.18 -16.86
C LEU A 148 -0.22 -0.06 -16.31
N GLU A 149 0.43 -1.21 -16.49
CA GLU A 149 0.02 -2.46 -15.86
C GLU A 149 0.78 -2.68 -14.53
N LEU A 150 0.37 -3.68 -13.74
CA LEU A 150 1.01 -3.98 -12.45
C LEU A 150 2.52 -4.19 -12.54
N GLY A 151 2.99 -4.86 -13.61
CA GLY A 151 4.42 -5.07 -13.85
C GLY A 151 5.19 -3.76 -14.04
N ASP A 152 4.55 -2.77 -14.64
CA ASP A 152 5.13 -1.44 -14.87
C ASP A 152 5.23 -0.64 -13.57
N LEU A 153 4.23 -0.76 -12.69
CA LEU A 153 4.27 -0.19 -11.34
C LEU A 153 5.40 -0.80 -10.50
N TYR A 154 5.61 -2.11 -10.57
CA TYR A 154 6.73 -2.77 -9.89
C TYR A 154 8.08 -2.26 -10.39
N LEU A 155 8.25 -2.08 -11.70
CA LEU A 155 9.49 -1.53 -12.24
C LEU A 155 9.73 -0.11 -11.72
N ILE A 156 8.71 0.74 -11.75
CA ILE A 156 8.81 2.12 -11.26
C ILE A 156 9.24 2.12 -9.80
N LEU A 157 8.63 1.28 -8.97
CA LEU A 157 8.97 1.15 -7.55
C LEU A 157 10.42 0.69 -7.37
N LEU A 158 10.84 -0.38 -8.05
CA LEU A 158 12.18 -0.95 -7.94
C LEU A 158 13.26 0.10 -8.32
N MET A 159 13.07 0.78 -9.45
CA MET A 159 14.02 1.77 -9.96
C MET A 159 13.99 3.09 -9.17
N SER A 160 12.84 3.44 -8.58
CA SER A 160 12.70 4.64 -7.75
C SER A 160 13.05 4.38 -6.28
N SER A 161 13.37 3.14 -5.91
CA SER A 161 13.79 2.80 -4.57
C SER A 161 15.15 3.41 -4.26
N VAL A 162 15.34 3.72 -2.98
CA VAL A 162 16.60 4.25 -2.47
C VAL A 162 17.46 3.07 -2.06
N ASP A 163 18.69 3.04 -2.56
CA ASP A 163 19.68 2.07 -2.13
C ASP A 163 19.90 2.20 -0.62
N THR A 164 19.75 1.09 0.10
CA THR A 164 19.97 1.05 1.54
C THR A 164 21.42 1.30 1.93
N GLU A 165 22.37 1.00 1.03
CA GLU A 165 23.80 1.14 1.29
C GLU A 165 24.33 2.54 0.93
N THR A 166 23.92 3.08 -0.22
CA THR A 166 24.44 4.38 -0.71
C THR A 166 23.52 5.56 -0.39
N GLY A 167 22.25 5.32 -0.04
CA GLY A 167 21.25 6.38 0.18
C GLY A 167 20.84 7.12 -1.08
N ASN A 168 21.37 6.73 -2.24
CA ASN A 168 21.03 7.31 -3.53
C ASN A 168 19.88 6.54 -4.19
N ARG A 169 19.01 7.29 -4.86
CA ARG A 169 17.97 6.69 -5.70
C ARG A 169 18.62 6.14 -6.97
N TRP A 170 18.22 4.94 -7.39
CA TRP A 170 18.79 4.30 -8.57
C TRP A 170 18.46 5.08 -9.85
N CYS A 171 17.21 5.51 -10.02
CA CYS A 171 16.75 6.34 -11.14
C CYS A 171 15.62 7.30 -10.70
N SER A 172 15.41 8.40 -11.43
CA SER A 172 14.22 9.24 -11.21
C SER A 172 12.94 8.49 -11.58
N VAL A 173 11.81 8.92 -11.00
CA VAL A 173 10.48 8.35 -11.33
C VAL A 173 10.19 8.51 -12.82
N ASP A 174 10.60 9.63 -13.42
CA ASP A 174 10.37 9.93 -14.83
C ASP A 174 11.07 8.92 -15.74
N ILE A 175 12.35 8.64 -15.49
CA ILE A 175 13.13 7.65 -16.26
C ILE A 175 12.52 6.26 -16.07
N ALA A 176 12.19 5.89 -14.83
CA ALA A 176 11.58 4.60 -14.54
C ALA A 176 10.23 4.44 -15.25
N HIS A 177 9.43 5.50 -15.33
CA HIS A 177 8.16 5.52 -16.05
C HIS A 177 8.37 5.37 -17.57
N GLN A 178 9.39 6.01 -18.16
CA GLN A 178 9.70 5.78 -19.57
C GLN A 178 10.15 4.35 -19.85
N LEU A 179 11.01 3.77 -19.00
CA LEU A 179 11.40 2.36 -19.09
C LEU A 179 10.19 1.42 -19.00
N ALA A 180 9.20 1.76 -18.18
CA ALA A 180 7.98 0.98 -18.07
C ALA A 180 7.21 0.90 -19.40
N LYS A 181 7.16 2.00 -20.17
CA LYS A 181 6.53 2.02 -21.51
C LYS A 181 7.18 1.08 -22.51
N TYR A 182 8.48 0.81 -22.37
CA TYR A 182 9.18 -0.19 -23.18
C TYR A 182 8.79 -1.64 -22.83
N GLY A 183 7.96 -1.86 -21.79
CA GLY A 183 7.48 -3.18 -21.38
C GLY A 183 8.48 -3.95 -20.50
N PHE A 184 9.50 -3.29 -19.98
CA PHE A 184 10.48 -3.93 -19.08
C PHE A 184 9.83 -4.45 -17.80
N GLY A 185 8.83 -3.74 -17.27
CA GLY A 185 8.13 -4.14 -16.05
C GLY A 185 7.27 -5.39 -16.28
N ARG A 186 6.49 -5.40 -17.36
CA ARG A 186 5.67 -6.55 -17.78
C ARG A 186 6.51 -7.79 -18.06
N SER A 187 7.61 -7.66 -18.79
CA SER A 187 8.52 -8.79 -19.07
C SER A 187 9.15 -9.35 -17.80
N LEU A 188 9.54 -8.49 -16.84
CA LEU A 188 10.07 -8.91 -15.55
C LEU A 188 9.03 -9.67 -14.73
N LEU A 189 7.80 -9.16 -14.63
CA LEU A 189 6.70 -9.81 -13.91
C LEU A 189 6.35 -11.17 -14.52
N GLN A 190 6.26 -11.24 -15.85
CA GLN A 190 6.00 -12.50 -16.56
C GLN A 190 7.14 -13.51 -16.34
N ALA A 191 8.39 -13.09 -16.42
CA ALA A 191 9.53 -13.97 -16.18
C ALA A 191 9.54 -14.52 -14.75
N THR A 192 9.19 -13.68 -13.76
CA THR A 192 9.15 -14.07 -12.34
C THR A 192 8.08 -15.12 -12.06
N THR A 193 6.94 -15.05 -12.75
CA THR A 193 5.82 -15.99 -12.57
C THR A 193 5.96 -17.27 -13.41
N ALA A 194 6.58 -17.18 -14.59
CA ALA A 194 6.62 -18.29 -15.55
C ALA A 194 7.92 -19.10 -15.53
N LEU A 195 9.06 -18.53 -15.13
CA LEU A 195 10.36 -19.18 -15.23
C LEU A 195 10.78 -19.83 -13.91
N GLN A 196 11.41 -21.00 -14.02
CA GLN A 196 12.15 -21.60 -12.91
C GLN A 196 13.42 -20.79 -12.61
N PHE A 197 13.84 -20.80 -11.34
CA PHE A 197 14.93 -19.97 -10.81
C PHE A 197 16.18 -19.90 -11.70
N ALA A 198 16.71 -21.04 -12.17
CA ALA A 198 17.92 -21.03 -13.01
C ALA A 198 17.72 -20.29 -14.35
N LYS A 199 16.56 -20.47 -15.00
CA LYS A 199 16.21 -19.76 -16.23
C LYS A 199 15.95 -18.29 -15.96
N PHE A 200 15.29 -17.98 -14.84
CA PHE A 200 15.05 -16.62 -14.39
C PHE A 200 16.37 -15.85 -14.21
N MET A 201 17.39 -16.42 -13.57
CA MET A 201 18.69 -15.77 -13.42
C MET A 201 19.36 -15.46 -14.77
N SER A 202 19.26 -16.39 -15.73
CA SER A 202 19.77 -16.15 -17.09
C SER A 202 18.99 -15.06 -17.84
N PHE A 203 17.69 -14.95 -17.58
CA PHE A 203 16.84 -13.90 -18.12
C PHE A 203 17.22 -12.54 -17.52
N ILE A 204 17.39 -12.46 -16.20
CA ILE A 204 17.73 -11.21 -15.49
C ILE A 204 19.02 -10.60 -16.02
N SER A 205 20.06 -11.39 -16.27
CA SER A 205 21.31 -10.88 -16.86
C SER A 205 21.06 -10.16 -18.19
N LYS A 206 20.32 -10.80 -19.11
CA LYS A 206 20.01 -10.22 -20.43
C LYS A 206 19.06 -9.02 -20.31
N TRP A 207 18.13 -9.08 -19.38
CA TRP A 207 17.17 -8.01 -19.10
C TRP A 207 17.90 -6.76 -18.58
N CYS A 208 18.85 -6.92 -17.66
CA CYS A 208 19.70 -5.83 -17.17
C CYS A 208 20.55 -5.21 -18.29
N ASP A 209 21.15 -6.04 -19.15
CA ASP A 209 21.92 -5.55 -20.29
C ASP A 209 21.05 -4.71 -21.23
N SER A 210 19.83 -5.17 -21.50
CA SER A 210 18.87 -4.47 -22.37
C SER A 210 18.45 -3.10 -21.79
N ILE A 211 18.22 -3.02 -20.47
CA ILE A 211 17.94 -1.74 -19.81
C ILE A 211 19.13 -0.80 -19.90
N CYS A 212 20.34 -1.30 -19.63
CA CYS A 212 21.57 -0.50 -19.74
C CYS A 212 21.76 0.04 -21.17
N GLU A 213 21.41 -0.75 -22.18
CA GLU A 213 21.51 -0.35 -23.58
C GLU A 213 20.49 0.74 -23.93
N VAL A 214 19.24 0.60 -23.50
CA VAL A 214 18.20 1.64 -23.68
C VAL A 214 18.61 2.95 -23.00
N LEU A 215 19.05 2.90 -21.74
CA LEU A 215 19.49 4.09 -21.01
C LEU A 215 20.69 4.80 -21.64
N ARG A 216 21.51 4.09 -22.44
CA ARG A 216 22.63 4.68 -23.18
C ARG A 216 22.20 5.31 -24.50
N MET A 217 21.20 4.73 -25.16
CA MET A 217 20.82 5.07 -26.52
C MET A 217 19.64 6.05 -26.60
N ASP A 218 18.79 6.10 -25.58
CA ASP A 218 17.62 6.97 -25.49
C ASP A 218 17.42 7.48 -24.04
N PRO A 219 18.14 8.55 -23.63
CA PRO A 219 18.15 9.06 -22.26
C PRO A 219 16.90 9.86 -21.86
#